data_AF-A0A9E0XHN0-F1
#
_entry.id   AF-A0A9E0XHN0-F1
#
_cell.length_a   1.000
_cell.length_b   1.000
_cell.length_c   1.000
_cell.angle_alpha   90.00
_cell.angle_beta   90.00
_cell.angle_gamma   90.00
#
_symmetry.space_group_name_H-M   'P 1'
#
loop_
_entity.id
_entity.type
_entity.pdbx_description
1 polymer ?
#
loop_
_entity_poly.entity_id
_entity_poly.type
_entity_poly.pdbx_seq_one_letter_code
_entity_poly.pdbx_strand_id
1 'polypeptide(L)'
;MDHAILLARIFGPLYIIIALWVLLRTDHVTNVLATIKTNQTLLYLGGTINLLLGLVILALYSTWSWHLVVILTIIGWAQLIRGILVFFAPQVFV
;
A
#
# COMPACT_ATOMS: atom_id res chain seq x y z
N MET A 1 7.28 4.16 20.94
CA MET A 1 5.81 4.33 20.89
C MET A 1 5.41 5.51 20.01
N ASP A 2 6.21 6.57 19.91
CA ASP A 2 5.84 7.80 19.20
C ASP A 2 5.72 7.67 17.68
N HIS A 3 6.58 6.87 17.04
CA HIS A 3 6.52 6.67 15.59
C HIS A 3 5.20 6.00 15.15
N ALA A 4 4.72 5.00 15.92
CA ALA A 4 3.47 4.25 15.70
C ALA A 4 2.26 5.16 15.55
N ILE A 5 2.14 6.09 16.49
CA ILE A 5 1.02 7.02 16.55
C ILE A 5 1.11 8.03 15.41
N LEU A 6 2.32 8.47 15.06
CA LEU A 6 2.55 9.39 13.94
C LEU A 6 2.14 8.78 12.60
N LEU A 7 2.55 7.54 12.29
CA LEU A 7 2.07 6.88 11.07
C LEU A 7 0.58 6.58 11.12
N ALA A 8 0.03 6.10 12.24
CA ALA A 8 -1.41 5.86 12.35
C ALA A 8 -2.22 7.14 12.08
N ARG A 9 -1.73 8.31 12.50
CA ARG A 9 -2.36 9.61 12.26
C ARG A 9 -2.28 10.07 10.80
N ILE A 10 -1.30 9.61 10.04
CA ILE A 10 -1.16 9.91 8.60
C ILE A 10 -1.95 8.89 7.77
N PHE A 11 -1.69 7.60 7.98
CA PHE A 11 -2.26 6.51 7.20
C PHE A 11 -3.73 6.27 7.53
N GLY A 12 -4.18 6.47 8.77
CA GLY A 12 -5.57 6.29 9.16
C GLY A 12 -6.54 7.15 8.33
N PRO A 13 -6.42 8.48 8.36
CA PRO A 13 -7.23 9.37 7.53
C PRO A 13 -7.07 9.10 6.03
N LEU A 14 -5.84 8.82 5.58
CA LEU A 14 -5.56 8.51 4.17
C LEU A 14 -6.35 7.27 3.70
N TYR A 15 -6.33 6.18 4.48
CA TYR A 15 -7.07 4.96 4.14
C TYR A 15 -8.59 5.17 4.21
N ILE A 16 -9.09 5.98 5.16
CA ILE A 16 -10.52 6.32 5.23
C ILE A 16 -10.95 7.09 3.97
N ILE A 17 -10.17 8.08 3.54
CA ILE A 17 -10.47 8.86 2.32
C ILE A 17 -10.46 7.96 1.08
N ILE A 18 -9.46 7.09 0.96
CA ILE A 18 -9.39 6.12 -0.15
C ILE A 18 -10.58 5.16 -0.12
N ALA A 19 -10.93 4.62 1.05
CA ALA A 19 -12.08 3.73 1.19
C ALA A 19 -13.39 4.43 0.80
N LEU A 20 -13.60 5.67 1.24
CA LEU A 20 -14.76 6.47 0.83
C LEU A 20 -14.78 6.71 -0.68
N TRP A 21 -13.64 7.04 -1.29
CA TRP A 21 -13.55 7.22 -2.73
C TRP A 21 -13.90 5.93 -3.49
N VAL A 22 -13.40 4.78 -3.03
CA VAL A 22 -13.71 3.46 -3.60
C VAL A 22 -15.20 3.15 -3.48
N LEU A 23 -15.80 3.36 -2.31
CA LEU A 23 -17.21 3.07 -2.06
C LEU A 23 -18.15 3.98 -2.86
N LEU A 24 -17.81 5.27 -2.99
CA LEU A 24 -18.64 6.26 -3.67
C LEU A 24 -18.46 6.27 -5.19
N ARG A 25 -17.32 5.77 -5.70
CA ARG A 25 -16.97 5.83 -7.13
C ARG A 25 -16.38 4.53 -7.67
N THR A 26 -16.97 3.39 -7.31
CA THR A 26 -16.53 2.05 -7.74
C THR A 26 -16.25 1.95 -9.25
N ASP A 27 -17.16 2.47 -10.09
CA ASP A 27 -17.00 2.44 -11.56
C ASP A 27 -15.82 3.28 -12.05
N HIS A 28 -15.51 4.37 -11.37
CA HIS A 28 -14.35 5.18 -11.72
C HIS A 28 -13.06 4.50 -11.25
N VAL A 29 -13.07 3.92 -10.04
CA VAL A 29 -11.92 3.19 -9.49
C VAL A 29 -11.55 2.00 -10.37
N THR A 30 -12.53 1.22 -10.83
CA THR A 30 -12.29 0.07 -11.72
C THR A 30 -11.66 0.51 -13.05
N ASN A 31 -12.11 1.61 -13.64
CA ASN A 31 -11.50 2.19 -14.84
C ASN A 31 -10.06 2.70 -14.63
N VAL A 32 -9.80 3.35 -13.47
CA VAL A 32 -8.45 3.78 -13.11
C VAL A 32 -7.52 2.57 -12.93
N LEU A 33 -7.99 1.53 -12.25
CA LEU A 33 -7.23 0.28 -12.08
C LEU A 33 -6.95 -0.41 -13.41
N ALA A 34 -7.92 -0.44 -14.33
CA ALA A 34 -7.71 -0.96 -15.68
C ALA A 34 -6.64 -0.16 -16.44
N THR A 35 -6.67 1.16 -16.35
CA THR A 35 -5.66 2.03 -16.98
C THR A 35 -4.25 1.79 -16.44
N ILE A 36 -4.12 1.58 -15.12
CA ILE A 36 -2.83 1.26 -14.49
C ILE A 36 -2.29 -0.08 -14.98
N LYS A 37 -3.15 -1.09 -15.16
CA LYS A 37 -2.73 -2.40 -15.68
C LYS A 37 -2.23 -2.33 -17.12
N THR A 38 -2.91 -1.54 -17.96
CA THR A 38 -2.55 -1.39 -19.37
C THR A 38 -1.27 -0.57 -19.56
N ASN A 39 -0.97 0.34 -18.64
CA ASN A 39 0.21 1.20 -18.71
C ASN A 39 1.35 0.67 -17.82
N GLN A 40 2.30 -0.04 -18.44
CA GLN A 40 3.46 -0.61 -17.73
C GLN A 40 4.25 0.42 -16.92
N THR A 41 4.41 1.66 -17.41
CA THR A 41 5.13 2.72 -16.67
C THR A 41 4.43 3.06 -15.35
N LEU A 42 3.11 3.21 -15.38
CA LEU A 42 2.32 3.46 -14.17
C LEU A 42 2.35 2.26 -13.22
N LEU A 43 2.32 1.04 -13.77
CA LEU A 43 2.41 -0.19 -12.99
C LEU A 43 3.74 -0.26 -12.22
N TYR A 44 4.88 -0.07 -12.89
CA TYR A 44 6.20 -0.09 -12.26
C TYR A 44 6.39 1.07 -11.26
N LEU A 45 5.89 2.27 -11.57
CA LEU A 45 5.96 3.40 -10.65
C LEU A 45 5.15 3.13 -9.37
N GLY A 46 3.93 2.59 -9.51
CA GLY A 46 3.11 2.15 -8.37
C GLY A 46 3.77 1.03 -7.57
N GLY A 47 4.40 0.06 -8.24
CA GLY A 47 5.19 -1.00 -7.60
C GLY A 47 6.37 -0.45 -6.79
N THR A 48 7.09 0.53 -7.34
CA THR A 48 8.22 1.21 -6.67
C THR A 48 7.77 1.91 -5.40
N ILE A 49 6.68 2.68 -5.48
CA ILE A 49 6.11 3.39 -4.33
C ILE A 49 5.67 2.39 -3.25
N ASN A 50 5.00 1.29 -3.63
CA ASN A 50 4.60 0.25 -2.68
C ASN A 50 5.81 -0.39 -1.98
N LEU A 51 6.89 -0.66 -2.71
CA LEU A 51 8.13 -1.21 -2.16
C LEU A 51 8.77 -0.25 -1.14
N LEU A 52 8.89 1.03 -1.49
CA LEU A 52 9.42 2.06 -0.60
C LEU A 52 8.57 2.21 0.66
N LEU A 53 7.25 2.29 0.52
CA LEU A 53 6.34 2.38 1.66
C LEU A 53 6.41 1.14 2.56
N GLY A 54 6.47 -0.06 1.96
CA GLY A 54 6.63 -1.31 2.70
C GLY A 54 7.91 -1.35 3.53
N LEU A 55 9.05 -0.97 2.92
CA LEU A 55 10.34 -0.91 3.61
C LEU A 55 10.35 0.13 4.73
N VAL A 56 9.79 1.32 4.51
CA VAL A 56 9.70 2.38 5.54
C VAL A 56 8.85 1.89 6.72
N ILE A 57 7.71 1.27 6.46
CA ILE A 57 6.84 0.74 7.51
C ILE A 57 7.57 -0.37 8.30
N LEU A 58 8.20 -1.33 7.63
CA LEU A 58 8.90 -2.43 8.31
C LEU A 58 10.13 -1.95 9.10
N ALA A 59 10.87 -0.97 8.59
CA ALA A 59 12.01 -0.38 9.29
C ALA A 59 11.59 0.35 10.57
N LEU A 60 10.43 1.01 10.55
CA LEU A 60 9.89 1.74 11.70
C LEU A 60 9.20 0.82 12.73
N TYR A 61 8.73 -0.37 12.30
CA TYR A 61 7.94 -1.31 13.11
C TYR A 61 8.52 -2.73 13.10
N SER A 62 9.76 -2.87 13.57
CA SER A 62 10.37 -4.19 13.83
C SER A 62 9.95 -4.77 15.19
N THR A 63 9.48 -3.94 16.11
CA THR A 63 9.10 -4.38 17.47
C THR A 63 7.65 -4.86 17.52
N TRP A 64 7.47 -6.17 17.66
CA TRP A 64 6.18 -6.84 17.83
C TRP A 64 5.54 -6.45 19.17
N SER A 65 4.82 -5.33 19.19
CA SER A 65 4.00 -4.88 20.32
C SER A 65 2.51 -4.99 19.98
N TRP A 66 1.76 -5.60 20.89
CA TRP A 66 0.65 -6.50 20.60
C TRP A 66 -0.69 -5.92 20.10
N HIS A 67 -0.86 -4.60 19.95
CA HIS A 67 -2.22 -4.06 19.72
C HIS A 67 -2.47 -3.35 18.39
N LEU A 68 -1.66 -2.37 17.99
CA LEU A 68 -1.90 -1.57 16.77
C LEU A 68 -0.75 -1.67 15.75
N VAL A 69 0.44 -2.02 16.23
CA VAL A 69 1.65 -2.14 15.43
C VAL A 69 1.56 -3.33 14.48
N VAL A 70 0.92 -4.43 14.90
CA VAL A 70 0.77 -5.64 14.08
C VAL A 70 0.03 -5.38 12.76
N ILE A 71 -1.05 -4.59 12.78
CA ILE A 71 -1.81 -4.24 11.57
C ILE A 71 -0.93 -3.44 10.60
N LEU A 72 -0.16 -2.47 11.12
CA LEU A 72 0.76 -1.67 10.31
C LEU A 72 1.87 -2.55 9.72
N THR A 73 2.43 -3.48 10.48
CA THR A 73 3.44 -4.43 9.99
C THR A 73 2.89 -5.34 8.90
N ILE A 74 1.65 -5.84 9.02
CA ILE A 74 0.98 -6.62 7.97
C ILE A 74 0.81 -5.79 6.69
N ILE A 75 0.39 -4.52 6.83
CA ILE A 75 0.29 -3.60 5.69
C ILE A 75 1.67 -3.39 5.04
N GLY A 76 2.72 -3.18 5.84
CA GLY A 76 4.09 -3.03 5.35
C GLY A 76 4.55 -4.24 4.52
N TRP A 77 4.32 -5.45 5.03
CA TRP A 77 4.61 -6.69 4.29
C TRP A 77 3.78 -6.82 3.01
N ALA A 78 2.48 -6.52 3.05
CA ALA A 78 1.63 -6.57 1.88
C ALA A 78 2.10 -5.62 0.77
N GLN A 79 2.50 -4.39 1.13
CA GLN A 79 3.04 -3.40 0.18
C GLN A 79 4.39 -3.85 -0.39
N LEU A 80 5.26 -4.40 0.46
CA LEU A 80 6.57 -4.90 0.05
C LEU A 80 6.45 -6.08 -0.92
N ILE A 81 5.64 -7.09 -0.58
CA ILE A 81 5.40 -8.26 -1.43
C ILE A 81 4.80 -7.81 -2.76
N ARG A 82 3.80 -6.93 -2.75
CA ARG A 82 3.18 -6.42 -3.97
C ARG A 82 4.19 -5.68 -4.85
N GLY A 83 5.04 -4.84 -4.26
CA GLY A 83 6.10 -4.15 -4.99
C GLY A 83 7.06 -5.15 -5.66
N ILE A 84 7.54 -6.15 -4.91
CA ILE A 84 8.40 -7.23 -5.46
C ILE A 84 7.70 -7.95 -6.61
N LEU A 85 6.44 -8.35 -6.44
CA LEU A 85 5.69 -9.05 -7.48
C LEU A 85 5.53 -8.20 -8.75
N VAL A 86 5.35 -6.88 -8.64
CA VAL A 86 5.28 -6.00 -9.82
C VAL A 86 6.59 -6.01 -10.61
N PHE A 87 7.75 -6.07 -9.94
CA PHE A 87 9.05 -6.10 -10.61
C PHE A 87 9.43 -7.46 -11.18
N PHE A 88 9.19 -8.54 -10.43
CA PHE A 88 9.66 -9.88 -10.80
C PHE A 88 8.59 -10.76 -11.46
N ALA A 89 7.31 -10.43 -11.31
CA ALA A 89 6.19 -11.19 -11.86
C ALA A 89 5.02 -10.26 -12.26
N PRO A 90 5.22 -9.26 -13.15
CA PRO A 90 4.18 -8.29 -13.52
C PRO A 90 2.92 -8.96 -14.11
N GLN A 91 3.08 -10.13 -14.73
CA GLN A 91 2.01 -10.98 -15.28
C GLN A 91 0.95 -11.44 -14.25
N VAL A 92 1.19 -11.30 -12.94
CA VAL A 92 0.18 -11.55 -11.90
C VAL A 92 -0.85 -10.42 -11.84
N PHE A 93 -0.50 -9.22 -12.29
CA PHE A 93 -1.35 -8.03 -12.17
C PHE A 93 -1.96 -7.55 -13.49
N VAL A 94 -1.36 -7.92 -14.63
CA VAL A 94 -1.85 -7.60 -15.98
C VAL A 94 -3.01 -8.52 -16.33
#